data_AF-A0A480BS57-F1
#
_entry.id   AF-A0A480BS57-F1
#
_cell.length_a   1.000
_cell.length_b   1.000
_cell.length_c   1.000
_cell.angle_alpha   90.00
_cell.angle_beta   90.00
_cell.angle_gamma   90.00
#
_symmetry.space_group_name_H-M   'P 1'
#
loop_
_entity.id
_entity.type
_entity.pdbx_description
1 polymer ?
#
loop_
_entity_poly.entity_id
_entity_poly.type
_entity_poly.pdbx_seq_one_letter_code
_entity_poly.pdbx_strand_id
1 'polypeptide(L)'
;MGVSEEVLRFPRGGRGSTSEGSGFAPPYSLPAAGECVAIGTNTYRSVKPEGYSLTDDDWDVMLYGNWGTGVLVPNASVGGLYVQGTAGVGHNDGACWGAACFDFTVGTWHLKTPTQSTSPYAEFARGISSNFLLSETSGTPYVDVGGALPSCSHEYRNKVAYGSNVLIVCRGAATRDGSSTASAAVHLASLASTTVTYSRFTSNTCPFATADMMVVPDASRNRVWVGQVALNSLTTLHYFDLSDSTFKTAGSFSFPPSDCSENGFAFLHANRYIIKRGVDANLYAMDLEDISSGWQGPLTTSGTFPSSVVNSPARYSNGNYYWAPPGGGTSITRLVPPGSPIAGTWAFDSITLTGTAIPAYAHTNDDYTASGYNAAIDCCYTFRGGTHGVMLWRPGS
;
A
#
# COMPACT_ATOMS: atom_id res chain seq x y z
N MET A 1 -20.96 -18.22 20.85
CA MET A 1 -21.27 -18.77 19.51
C MET A 1 -19.95 -18.95 18.81
N GLY A 2 -19.55 -20.21 18.62
CA GLY A 2 -18.21 -20.58 18.16
C GLY A 2 -17.99 -20.20 16.71
N VAL A 3 -17.02 -19.31 16.48
CA VAL A 3 -16.50 -19.01 15.15
C VAL A 3 -15.42 -20.05 14.88
N SER A 4 -15.59 -20.84 13.83
CA SER A 4 -14.61 -21.83 13.40
C SER A 4 -13.27 -21.16 13.12
N GLU A 5 -12.20 -21.66 13.74
CA GLU A 5 -10.80 -21.33 13.44
C GLU A 5 -10.44 -21.80 12.02
N GLU A 6 -10.91 -21.10 11.00
CA GLU A 6 -10.18 -21.08 9.75
C GLU A 6 -8.94 -20.22 9.99
N VAL A 7 -7.77 -20.86 10.02
CA VAL A 7 -6.49 -20.23 10.33
C VAL A 7 -6.18 -19.16 9.26
N LEU A 8 -6.67 -17.95 9.50
CA LEU A 8 -6.45 -16.74 8.72
C LEU A 8 -4.97 -16.38 8.77
N ARG A 9 -4.23 -16.77 7.72
CA ARG A 9 -2.84 -16.38 7.51
C ARG A 9 -2.77 -15.41 6.35
N PHE A 10 -1.72 -14.59 6.34
CA PHE A 10 -1.31 -13.93 5.10
C PHE A 10 -1.24 -14.93 3.95
N PRO A 11 -1.57 -14.52 2.71
CA PRO A 11 -1.12 -15.29 1.56
C PRO A 11 0.39 -15.48 1.71
N ARG A 12 0.83 -16.74 1.79
CA ARG A 12 2.26 -17.04 1.76
C ARG A 12 2.77 -16.44 0.46
N GLY A 13 3.52 -15.33 0.54
CA GLY A 13 4.32 -14.85 -0.57
C GLY A 13 5.11 -16.04 -1.08
N GLY A 14 4.85 -16.43 -2.32
CA GLY A 14 5.26 -17.71 -2.89
C GLY A 14 6.73 -17.99 -2.62
N ARG A 15 7.00 -18.90 -1.68
CA ARG A 15 8.16 -19.77 -1.77
C ARG A 15 7.74 -20.88 -2.70
N GLY A 16 8.49 -21.04 -3.80
CA GLY A 16 8.23 -22.02 -4.83
C GLY A 16 7.86 -23.38 -4.25
N SER A 17 6.63 -23.80 -4.49
CA SER A 17 6.31 -25.19 -4.71
C SER A 17 5.81 -25.27 -6.14
N THR A 18 6.61 -25.89 -6.99
CA THR A 18 6.33 -26.27 -8.37
C THR A 18 5.22 -27.33 -8.42
N SER A 19 4.00 -26.99 -8.01
CA SER A 19 2.85 -27.60 -8.63
C SER A 19 2.53 -26.77 -9.85
N GLU A 20 2.68 -27.35 -11.04
CA GLU A 20 2.10 -26.87 -12.29
C GLU A 20 0.57 -26.78 -12.11
N GLY A 21 0.12 -25.74 -11.41
CA GLY A 21 -1.27 -25.42 -11.23
C GLY A 21 -1.68 -24.58 -12.42
N SER A 22 -2.61 -25.09 -13.21
CA SER A 22 -3.31 -24.41 -14.31
C SER A 22 -3.39 -22.89 -14.06
N GLY A 23 -2.46 -22.16 -14.68
CA GLY A 23 -2.27 -20.74 -14.43
C GLY A 23 -3.56 -20.00 -14.78
N PHE A 24 -3.99 -19.12 -13.89
CA PHE A 24 -5.07 -18.21 -14.21
C PHE A 24 -4.72 -17.47 -15.51
N ALA A 25 -5.57 -17.65 -16.53
CA ALA A 25 -5.44 -16.99 -17.82
C ALA A 25 -6.51 -15.90 -17.91
N PRO A 26 -6.14 -14.60 -17.81
CA PRO A 26 -7.11 -13.53 -17.94
C PRO A 26 -7.65 -13.42 -19.38
N PRO A 27 -8.81 -12.77 -19.58
CA PRO A 27 -9.40 -12.56 -20.92
C PRO A 27 -8.68 -11.46 -21.74
N TYR A 28 -7.58 -10.91 -21.23
CA TYR A 28 -6.77 -9.88 -21.87
C TYR A 28 -5.34 -10.36 -22.08
N SER A 29 -4.63 -9.78 -23.04
CA SER A 29 -3.25 -10.13 -23.33
C SER A 29 -2.32 -9.74 -22.18
N LEU A 30 -1.48 -10.68 -21.75
CA LEU A 30 -0.37 -10.41 -20.84
C LEU A 30 0.87 -10.00 -21.64
N PRO A 31 1.69 -9.05 -21.15
CA PRO A 31 2.91 -8.65 -21.83
C PRO A 31 3.92 -9.81 -21.92
N ALA A 32 4.69 -9.88 -22.99
CA ALA A 32 5.88 -10.70 -23.07
C ALA A 32 6.99 -10.18 -22.14
N ALA A 33 8.05 -10.97 -21.94
CA ALA A 33 9.22 -10.51 -21.20
C ALA A 33 9.86 -9.28 -21.90
N GLY A 34 10.09 -8.21 -21.15
CA GLY A 34 10.59 -6.94 -21.67
C GLY A 34 9.52 -6.07 -22.34
N GLU A 35 8.23 -6.38 -22.19
CA GLU A 35 7.13 -5.63 -22.79
C GLU A 35 6.26 -4.93 -21.73
N CYS A 36 5.64 -3.82 -22.12
CA CYS A 36 4.55 -3.17 -21.41
C CYS A 36 3.28 -3.09 -22.28
N VAL A 37 2.14 -3.38 -21.68
CA VAL A 37 0.82 -3.27 -22.30
C VAL A 37 -0.13 -2.52 -21.39
N ALA A 38 -1.03 -1.71 -21.97
CA ALA A 38 -2.17 -1.15 -21.25
C ALA A 38 -3.33 -2.14 -21.27
N ILE A 39 -3.94 -2.38 -20.10
CA ILE A 39 -5.17 -3.16 -19.95
C ILE A 39 -6.24 -2.30 -19.27
N GLY A 40 -7.48 -2.78 -19.27
CA GLY A 40 -8.61 -2.06 -18.71
C GLY A 40 -9.76 -1.99 -19.69
N THR A 41 -10.92 -2.52 -19.30
CA THR A 41 -12.17 -2.28 -20.06
C THR A 41 -12.78 -0.91 -19.75
N ASN A 42 -12.29 -0.26 -18.69
CA ASN A 42 -12.69 1.06 -18.21
C ASN A 42 -11.54 1.71 -17.43
N THR A 43 -11.77 2.93 -16.93
CA THR A 43 -10.81 3.67 -16.11
C THR A 43 -11.33 3.79 -14.68
N TYR A 44 -10.48 4.11 -13.71
CA TYR A 44 -10.95 4.34 -12.34
C TYR A 44 -11.89 5.56 -12.25
N ARG A 45 -11.77 6.55 -13.15
CA ARG A 45 -12.73 7.67 -13.24
C ARG A 45 -14.14 7.18 -13.59
N SER A 46 -14.26 6.09 -14.37
CA SER A 46 -15.56 5.52 -14.73
C SER A 46 -16.31 4.89 -13.56
N VAL A 47 -15.62 4.61 -12.45
CA VAL A 47 -16.25 4.08 -11.23
C VAL A 47 -16.41 5.15 -10.15
N LYS A 48 -16.23 6.42 -10.51
CA LYS A 48 -16.57 7.55 -9.65
C LYS A 48 -18.07 7.49 -9.30
N PRO A 49 -18.45 7.55 -8.02
CA PRO A 49 -19.86 7.59 -7.63
C PRO A 49 -20.61 8.77 -8.28
N GLU A 50 -21.84 8.54 -8.72
CA GLU A 50 -22.72 9.61 -9.22
C GLU A 50 -23.13 10.55 -8.07
N GLY A 51 -23.24 11.85 -8.34
CA GLY A 51 -23.64 12.86 -7.35
C GLY A 51 -22.52 13.33 -6.42
N TYR A 52 -21.28 12.86 -6.63
CA TYR A 52 -20.11 13.46 -6.01
C TYR A 52 -19.87 14.86 -6.57
N SER A 53 -19.96 15.89 -5.71
CA SER A 53 -19.65 17.29 -6.03
C SER A 53 -18.15 17.55 -6.22
N LEU A 54 -17.37 16.49 -6.35
CA LEU A 54 -15.93 16.49 -6.52
C LEU A 54 -15.65 16.44 -8.02
N THR A 55 -14.82 17.38 -8.47
CA THR A 55 -14.33 17.43 -9.85
C THR A 55 -13.61 16.13 -10.19
N ASP A 56 -13.35 15.87 -11.48
CA ASP A 56 -12.47 14.77 -11.85
C ASP A 56 -11.09 14.89 -11.18
N ASP A 57 -10.60 16.12 -10.99
CA ASP A 57 -9.33 16.40 -10.33
C ASP A 57 -9.36 15.99 -8.85
N ASP A 58 -10.46 16.22 -8.14
CA ASP A 58 -10.62 15.75 -6.76
C ASP A 58 -10.62 14.23 -6.69
N TRP A 59 -11.35 13.54 -7.58
CA TRP A 59 -11.35 12.07 -7.63
C TRP A 59 -9.97 11.48 -7.95
N ASP A 60 -9.21 12.18 -8.78
CA ASP A 60 -7.84 11.82 -9.14
C ASP A 60 -6.88 12.05 -7.99
N VAL A 61 -6.95 13.21 -7.32
CA VAL A 61 -6.20 13.50 -6.08
C VAL A 61 -6.55 12.49 -5.00
N MET A 62 -7.81 12.07 -4.95
CA MET A 62 -8.32 11.13 -3.96
C MET A 62 -7.71 9.74 -4.05
N LEU A 63 -7.48 9.26 -5.27
CA LEU A 63 -6.96 7.92 -5.49
C LEU A 63 -5.44 7.97 -5.68
N TYR A 64 -4.95 8.91 -6.47
CA TYR A 64 -3.56 8.98 -6.94
C TYR A 64 -2.77 10.14 -6.36
N GLY A 65 -3.41 11.26 -6.02
CA GLY A 65 -2.74 12.37 -5.37
C GLY A 65 -2.49 12.15 -3.88
N ASN A 66 -2.18 13.27 -3.19
CA ASN A 66 -1.92 13.44 -1.76
C ASN A 66 -2.04 12.16 -0.91
N TRP A 67 -0.99 11.32 -0.99
CA TRP A 67 -0.75 10.22 -0.06
C TRP A 67 -1.61 8.97 -0.24
N GLY A 68 -2.49 8.90 -1.26
CA GLY A 68 -3.36 7.75 -1.49
C GLY A 68 -2.60 6.43 -1.68
N THR A 69 -2.94 5.42 -0.89
CA THR A 69 -2.39 4.06 -1.06
C THR A 69 -3.45 3.00 -1.33
N GLY A 70 -3.05 2.04 -2.16
CA GLY A 70 -3.78 0.83 -2.43
C GLY A 70 -2.92 -0.41 -2.17
N VAL A 71 -3.59 -1.56 -2.10
CA VAL A 71 -2.96 -2.84 -1.81
C VAL A 71 -3.51 -3.91 -2.74
N LEU A 72 -2.63 -4.75 -3.29
CA LEU A 72 -3.05 -5.97 -3.97
C LEU A 72 -3.48 -6.99 -2.91
N VAL A 73 -4.72 -7.47 -3.02
CA VAL A 73 -5.31 -8.55 -2.23
C VAL A 73 -5.40 -9.79 -3.12
N PRO A 74 -4.40 -10.70 -3.08
CA PRO A 74 -4.28 -11.77 -4.06
C PRO A 74 -5.44 -12.77 -4.02
N ASN A 75 -6.05 -12.96 -2.85
CA ASN A 75 -7.10 -13.97 -2.65
C ASN A 75 -8.52 -13.39 -2.73
N ALA A 76 -8.68 -12.11 -3.08
CA ALA A 76 -10.01 -11.50 -3.21
C ALA A 76 -10.70 -11.85 -4.55
N SER A 77 -9.93 -12.26 -5.55
CA SER A 77 -10.40 -12.81 -6.82
C SER A 77 -9.32 -13.76 -7.39
N VAL A 78 -9.63 -14.55 -8.42
CA VAL A 78 -8.66 -15.51 -8.98
C VAL A 78 -7.44 -14.83 -9.61
N GLY A 79 -7.63 -13.64 -10.20
CA GLY A 79 -6.53 -12.80 -10.67
C GLY A 79 -5.93 -11.89 -9.60
N GLY A 80 -6.55 -11.80 -8.42
CA GLY A 80 -6.26 -10.80 -7.40
C GLY A 80 -6.97 -9.47 -7.65
N LEU A 81 -7.22 -8.75 -6.55
CA LEU A 81 -7.91 -7.45 -6.56
C LEU A 81 -6.96 -6.39 -6.03
N TYR A 82 -6.63 -5.37 -6.82
CA TYR A 82 -5.99 -4.17 -6.27
C TYR A 82 -7.07 -3.29 -5.67
N VAL A 83 -6.89 -2.87 -4.43
CA VAL A 83 -7.90 -2.14 -3.65
C VAL A 83 -7.32 -0.78 -3.28
N GLN A 84 -7.94 0.28 -3.77
CA GLN A 84 -7.56 1.68 -3.55
C GLN A 84 -8.72 2.41 -2.87
N GLY A 85 -8.40 3.13 -1.80
CA GLY A 85 -9.41 3.66 -0.88
C GLY A 85 -10.08 2.52 -0.09
N THR A 86 -10.06 2.63 1.24
CA THR A 86 -10.87 1.77 2.13
C THR A 86 -11.37 2.55 3.34
N ALA A 87 -10.95 3.79 3.58
CA ALA A 87 -11.64 4.73 4.45
C ALA A 87 -11.05 6.13 4.28
N GLY A 88 -11.74 6.97 3.52
CA GLY A 88 -11.41 8.38 3.35
C GLY A 88 -10.24 8.68 2.45
N VAL A 89 -10.03 9.98 2.25
CA VAL A 89 -8.88 10.55 1.54
C VAL A 89 -8.28 11.63 2.43
N GLY A 90 -6.96 11.56 2.56
CA GLY A 90 -6.17 12.45 3.41
C GLY A 90 -5.84 13.79 2.76
N HIS A 91 -5.55 14.76 3.63
CA HIS A 91 -5.14 16.15 3.37
C HIS A 91 -6.21 17.12 2.84
N ASN A 92 -7.17 17.50 3.70
CA ASN A 92 -8.19 18.52 3.39
C ASN A 92 -9.13 18.18 2.21
N ASP A 93 -8.97 17.01 1.60
CA ASP A 93 -9.68 16.56 0.41
C ASP A 93 -10.94 15.75 0.77
N GLY A 94 -11.84 15.60 -0.21
CA GLY A 94 -13.16 14.99 0.00
C GLY A 94 -13.10 13.54 0.52
N ALA A 95 -14.01 13.20 1.43
CA ALA A 95 -14.04 11.90 2.09
C ALA A 95 -14.57 10.77 1.16
N CYS A 96 -13.68 9.92 0.59
CA CYS A 96 -14.09 8.68 -0.10
C CYS A 96 -14.54 7.61 0.88
N TRP A 97 -15.69 6.97 0.66
CA TRP A 97 -16.07 5.82 1.47
C TRP A 97 -16.41 4.65 0.57
N GLY A 98 -15.77 3.52 0.81
CA GLY A 98 -15.79 2.37 -0.09
C GLY A 98 -14.40 2.08 -0.63
N ALA A 99 -14.35 1.32 -1.73
CA ALA A 99 -13.09 0.94 -2.36
C ALA A 99 -13.18 0.92 -3.88
N ALA A 100 -12.33 1.71 -4.53
CA ALA A 100 -12.06 1.58 -5.96
C ALA A 100 -11.13 0.38 -6.14
N CYS A 101 -11.62 -0.65 -6.81
CA CYS A 101 -10.95 -1.92 -6.93
C CYS A 101 -10.66 -2.22 -8.41
N PHE A 102 -9.43 -2.57 -8.76
CA PHE A 102 -9.12 -3.12 -10.07
C PHE A 102 -9.02 -4.65 -9.98
N ASP A 103 -9.95 -5.35 -10.65
CA ASP A 103 -9.98 -6.81 -10.68
C ASP A 103 -9.16 -7.35 -11.85
N PHE A 104 -8.01 -7.96 -11.55
CA PHE A 104 -7.17 -8.61 -12.55
C PHE A 104 -7.80 -9.90 -13.10
N THR A 105 -8.92 -10.37 -12.56
CA THR A 105 -9.67 -11.48 -13.15
C THR A 105 -10.21 -11.11 -14.53
N VAL A 106 -10.71 -9.88 -14.65
CA VAL A 106 -11.43 -9.39 -15.84
C VAL A 106 -10.78 -8.16 -16.48
N GLY A 107 -9.86 -7.50 -15.77
CA GLY A 107 -9.21 -6.28 -16.22
C GLY A 107 -10.13 -5.07 -16.15
N THR A 108 -10.86 -4.92 -15.04
CA THR A 108 -11.92 -3.91 -14.91
C THR A 108 -11.87 -3.24 -13.53
N TRP A 109 -12.12 -1.94 -13.51
CA TRP A 109 -12.37 -1.18 -12.28
C TRP A 109 -13.79 -1.38 -11.80
N HIS A 110 -13.95 -1.50 -10.48
CA HIS A 110 -15.22 -1.56 -9.76
C HIS A 110 -15.17 -0.62 -8.57
N LEU A 111 -16.32 -0.03 -8.21
CA LEU A 111 -16.48 0.62 -6.92
C LEU A 111 -17.26 -0.34 -6.01
N LYS A 112 -16.67 -0.68 -4.86
CA LYS A 112 -17.39 -1.34 -3.78
C LYS A 112 -17.86 -0.29 -2.78
N THR A 113 -19.18 -0.17 -2.59
CA THR A 113 -19.77 0.82 -1.69
C THR A 113 -19.79 0.33 -0.24
N PRO A 114 -19.71 1.20 0.77
CA PRO A 114 -19.75 0.78 2.17
C PRO A 114 -21.13 0.23 2.54
N THR A 115 -21.20 -0.81 3.38
CA THR A 115 -22.47 -1.31 3.94
C THR A 115 -23.08 -0.40 5.00
N GLN A 116 -22.26 0.41 5.67
CA GLN A 116 -22.67 1.28 6.76
C GLN A 116 -23.55 2.42 6.22
N SER A 117 -24.76 2.57 6.79
CA SER A 117 -25.83 3.44 6.28
C SER A 117 -25.61 4.93 6.47
N THR A 118 -24.68 5.33 7.33
CA THR A 118 -24.12 6.69 7.29
C THR A 118 -23.35 6.76 5.99
N SER A 119 -24.04 7.25 4.96
CA SER A 119 -23.47 7.69 3.71
C SER A 119 -23.03 9.14 3.94
N PRO A 120 -21.76 9.40 4.31
CA PRO A 120 -21.22 10.75 4.41
C PRO A 120 -21.31 11.52 3.09
N TYR A 121 -21.69 10.86 1.99
CA TYR A 121 -22.17 11.51 0.76
C TYR A 121 -23.30 12.52 1.05
N ALA A 122 -24.23 12.17 1.95
CA ALA A 122 -25.31 13.06 2.36
C ALA A 122 -24.85 14.21 3.27
N GLU A 123 -23.71 14.08 3.96
CA GLU A 123 -23.16 15.10 4.84
C GLU A 123 -22.23 16.08 4.09
N PHE A 124 -21.49 15.60 3.10
CA PHE A 124 -20.74 16.45 2.16
C PHE A 124 -21.68 17.25 1.26
N ALA A 125 -22.75 16.63 0.75
CA ALA A 125 -23.82 17.31 0.00
C ALA A 125 -24.60 18.34 0.85
N ARG A 126 -24.48 18.30 2.18
CA ARG A 126 -25.02 19.32 3.12
C ARG A 126 -24.03 20.45 3.44
N GLY A 127 -22.84 20.47 2.84
CA GLY A 127 -21.84 21.52 3.07
C GLY A 127 -21.09 21.42 4.40
N ILE A 128 -21.12 20.26 5.06
CA ILE A 128 -20.37 20.05 6.30
C ILE A 128 -18.92 19.79 5.93
N SER A 129 -18.09 20.85 5.99
CA SER A 129 -16.65 20.70 5.87
C SER A 129 -16.10 20.03 7.14
N SER A 130 -15.73 18.76 7.03
CA SER A 130 -14.63 18.10 7.75
C SER A 130 -14.76 17.65 9.21
N ASN A 131 -15.93 17.68 9.88
CA ASN A 131 -16.04 17.14 11.25
C ASN A 131 -17.28 16.24 11.43
N PHE A 132 -17.07 14.98 11.80
CA PHE A 132 -18.15 14.11 12.28
C PHE A 132 -18.75 14.70 13.57
N LEU A 133 -20.06 14.66 13.71
CA LEU A 133 -20.70 14.99 14.98
C LEU A 133 -20.33 13.90 15.98
N LEU A 134 -20.02 14.28 17.23
CA LEU A 134 -19.73 13.32 18.31
C LEU A 134 -20.83 12.24 18.46
N SER A 135 -22.09 12.57 18.10
CA SER A 135 -23.22 11.65 18.10
C SER A 135 -23.14 10.53 17.05
N GLU A 136 -22.34 10.68 16.01
CA GLU A 136 -22.13 9.70 14.93
C GLU A 136 -20.95 8.77 15.23
N THR A 137 -20.22 9.04 16.32
CA THR A 137 -19.01 8.34 16.70
C THR A 137 -19.25 7.41 17.88
N SER A 138 -18.39 6.41 18.00
CA SER A 138 -18.47 5.40 19.07
C SER A 138 -17.44 5.57 20.19
N GLY A 139 -16.77 6.72 20.31
CA GLY A 139 -15.84 6.97 21.42
C GLY A 139 -14.96 8.22 21.32
N THR A 140 -14.28 8.52 22.42
CA THR A 140 -13.19 9.50 22.56
C THR A 140 -12.00 8.84 23.26
N PRO A 141 -10.74 9.21 22.95
CA PRO A 141 -10.29 10.34 22.11
C PRO A 141 -10.19 10.02 20.60
N TYR A 142 -10.76 8.90 20.13
CA TYR A 142 -10.62 8.41 18.75
C TYR A 142 -11.96 8.19 18.06
N VAL A 143 -12.11 8.70 16.83
CA VAL A 143 -13.37 8.69 16.09
C VAL A 143 -13.46 7.46 15.20
N ASP A 144 -14.33 6.51 15.58
CA ASP A 144 -14.89 5.51 14.66
C ASP A 144 -16.33 5.91 14.33
N VAL A 145 -16.60 6.13 13.04
CA VAL A 145 -17.93 6.43 12.51
C VAL A 145 -18.76 5.15 12.56
N GLY A 146 -20.00 5.22 13.04
CA GLY A 146 -20.90 4.06 13.04
C GLY A 146 -20.36 2.81 13.75
N GLY A 147 -19.47 2.95 14.74
CA GLY A 147 -19.00 1.85 15.59
C GLY A 147 -17.83 1.00 15.06
N ALA A 148 -17.50 1.09 13.77
CA ALA A 148 -16.49 0.24 13.15
C ALA A 148 -15.86 0.79 11.86
N LEU A 149 -16.32 1.95 11.38
CA LEU A 149 -15.76 2.59 10.21
C LEU A 149 -14.65 3.55 10.69
N PRO A 150 -13.37 3.33 10.33
CA PRO A 150 -12.32 4.27 10.71
C PRO A 150 -12.61 5.63 10.11
N SER A 151 -12.41 6.72 10.86
CA SER A 151 -12.46 8.08 10.29
C SER A 151 -11.52 8.21 9.10
N CYS A 152 -11.87 9.07 8.13
CA CYS A 152 -10.99 9.39 7.02
C CYS A 152 -9.63 9.82 7.54
N SER A 153 -8.60 9.24 6.95
CA SER A 153 -7.26 9.26 7.51
C SER A 153 -6.30 9.71 6.40
N HIS A 154 -5.17 10.33 6.74
CA HIS A 154 -4.01 10.33 5.85
C HIS A 154 -3.61 8.87 5.58
N GLU A 155 -4.19 8.25 4.55
CA GLU A 155 -3.96 6.85 4.19
C GLU A 155 -2.59 6.70 3.51
N TYR A 156 -1.50 6.93 4.26
CA TYR A 156 -0.13 6.55 3.86
C TYR A 156 -0.04 5.04 3.61
N ARG A 157 1.16 4.47 3.60
CA ARG A 157 1.39 3.03 3.42
C ARG A 157 0.96 2.25 4.67
N ASN A 158 -0.33 2.23 5.00
CA ASN A 158 -0.88 1.63 6.23
C ASN A 158 -1.79 0.42 5.99
N LYS A 159 -1.98 0.02 4.73
CA LYS A 159 -2.84 -1.11 4.33
C LYS A 159 -2.01 -2.34 3.99
N VAL A 160 -2.50 -3.50 4.40
CA VAL A 160 -1.98 -4.81 3.96
C VAL A 160 -3.11 -5.73 3.53
N ALA A 161 -2.82 -6.67 2.65
CA ALA A 161 -3.72 -7.76 2.35
C ALA A 161 -3.78 -8.74 3.53
N TYR A 162 -4.98 -9.17 3.92
CA TYR A 162 -5.20 -10.16 4.97
C TYR A 162 -6.28 -11.15 4.52
N GLY A 163 -5.86 -12.37 4.16
CA GLY A 163 -6.73 -13.31 3.45
C GLY A 163 -7.26 -12.69 2.15
N SER A 164 -8.58 -12.65 2.01
CA SER A 164 -9.31 -12.02 0.90
C SER A 164 -9.78 -10.58 1.21
N ASN A 165 -9.21 -9.94 2.23
CA ASN A 165 -9.65 -8.64 2.75
C ASN A 165 -8.48 -7.64 2.83
N VAL A 166 -8.79 -6.39 3.12
CA VAL A 166 -7.78 -5.38 3.50
C VAL A 166 -7.77 -5.20 5.01
N LEU A 167 -6.58 -5.20 5.59
CA LEU A 167 -6.35 -4.76 6.96
C LEU A 167 -5.78 -3.34 6.94
N ILE A 168 -6.46 -2.42 7.62
CA ILE A 168 -6.05 -1.03 7.80
C ILE A 168 -5.33 -0.96 9.14
N VAL A 169 -4.00 -0.91 9.08
CA VAL A 169 -3.12 -0.98 10.25
C VAL A 169 -2.68 0.44 10.59
N CYS A 170 -3.44 1.07 11.48
CA CYS A 170 -3.15 2.33 12.21
C CYS A 170 -3.77 3.63 11.69
N ARG A 171 -3.67 4.62 12.60
CA ARG A 171 -4.10 6.02 12.54
C ARG A 171 -3.75 6.68 11.21
N GLY A 172 -4.70 7.38 10.61
CA GLY A 172 -4.40 8.52 9.77
C GLY A 172 -5.15 9.75 10.26
N ALA A 173 -4.55 10.92 10.09
CA ALA A 173 -5.09 12.18 10.58
C ALA A 173 -6.12 12.74 9.59
N ALA A 174 -7.10 13.47 10.10
CA ALA A 174 -7.62 14.64 9.41
C ALA A 174 -8.38 15.54 10.39
N THR A 175 -7.88 16.75 10.59
CA THR A 175 -8.74 17.94 10.63
C THR A 175 -8.00 19.10 9.94
N ARG A 176 -8.77 20.02 9.36
CA ARG A 176 -8.31 21.28 8.78
C ARG A 176 -7.64 22.22 9.80
N ASP A 177 -7.82 21.97 11.09
CA ASP A 177 -7.37 22.81 12.20
C ASP A 177 -6.15 22.27 12.98
N GLY A 178 -5.54 21.18 12.49
CA GLY A 178 -4.32 20.62 13.09
C GLY A 178 -4.56 19.72 14.32
N SER A 179 -5.81 19.37 14.64
CA SER A 179 -6.15 18.41 15.69
C SER A 179 -6.33 16.99 15.14
N SER A 180 -5.40 16.07 15.44
CA SER A 180 -5.51 14.68 14.96
C SER A 180 -6.65 13.93 15.66
N THR A 181 -7.69 13.52 14.91
CA THR A 181 -8.84 12.71 15.39
C THR A 181 -8.92 11.33 14.70
N ALA A 182 -7.77 10.66 14.60
CA ALA A 182 -7.64 9.35 13.95
C ALA A 182 -8.20 8.18 14.80
N SER A 183 -8.72 7.12 14.18
CA SER A 183 -8.92 5.87 14.92
C SER A 183 -7.58 5.18 15.20
N ALA A 184 -7.31 4.84 16.48
CA ALA A 184 -6.13 4.05 16.86
C ALA A 184 -6.36 2.54 16.70
N ALA A 185 -7.57 2.10 16.35
CA ALA A 185 -7.87 0.70 16.13
C ALA A 185 -7.30 0.20 14.80
N VAL A 186 -7.20 -1.12 14.66
CA VAL A 186 -6.99 -1.80 13.38
C VAL A 186 -8.35 -2.21 12.85
N HIS A 187 -8.60 -1.98 11.57
CA HIS A 187 -9.87 -2.29 10.93
C HIS A 187 -9.69 -3.30 9.82
N LEU A 188 -10.72 -4.12 9.65
CA LEU A 188 -10.84 -5.03 8.53
C LEU A 188 -11.87 -4.45 7.57
N ALA A 189 -11.49 -4.31 6.31
CA ALA A 189 -12.38 -4.00 5.21
C ALA A 189 -12.64 -5.29 4.42
N SER A 190 -13.83 -5.87 4.62
CA SER A 190 -14.20 -7.11 3.95
C SER A 190 -14.62 -6.85 2.51
N LEU A 191 -14.07 -7.63 1.57
CA LEU A 191 -14.27 -7.46 0.13
C LEU A 191 -15.19 -8.54 -0.47
N ALA A 192 -15.82 -9.37 0.36
CA ALA A 192 -16.52 -10.58 -0.06
C ALA A 192 -17.76 -10.33 -0.95
N SER A 193 -18.26 -9.11 -1.00
CA SER A 193 -19.46 -8.75 -1.78
C SER A 193 -19.21 -7.56 -2.70
N THR A 194 -20.24 -7.09 -3.40
CA THR A 194 -20.21 -5.80 -4.11
C THR A 194 -20.14 -4.60 -3.19
N THR A 195 -20.31 -4.82 -1.88
CA THR A 195 -20.15 -3.81 -0.83
C THR A 195 -18.93 -4.13 0.04
N VAL A 196 -18.29 -3.08 0.59
CA VAL A 196 -17.25 -3.20 1.61
C VAL A 196 -17.91 -3.15 2.98
N THR A 197 -17.64 -4.14 3.81
CA THR A 197 -18.06 -4.14 5.21
C THR A 197 -16.88 -3.88 6.12
N TYR A 198 -16.98 -2.83 6.91
CA TYR A 198 -15.98 -2.50 7.93
C TYR A 198 -16.30 -3.14 9.27
N SER A 199 -15.26 -3.64 9.93
CA SER A 199 -15.31 -4.12 11.31
C SER A 199 -14.03 -3.73 12.03
N ARG A 200 -14.10 -3.42 13.33
CA ARG A 200 -12.90 -3.39 14.18
C ARG A 200 -12.29 -4.79 14.18
N PHE A 201 -11.01 -4.87 13.80
CA PHE A 201 -10.27 -6.14 13.81
C PHE A 201 -9.80 -6.49 15.23
N THR A 202 -9.45 -5.49 16.02
CA THR A 202 -9.04 -5.65 17.43
C THR A 202 -9.46 -4.43 18.25
N SER A 203 -9.58 -4.62 19.57
CA SER A 203 -9.68 -3.52 20.54
C SER A 203 -8.30 -2.99 20.95
N ASN A 204 -7.21 -3.63 20.53
CA ASN A 204 -5.86 -3.17 20.80
C ASN A 204 -5.55 -1.91 19.96
N THR A 205 -5.01 -0.89 20.62
CA THR A 205 -4.75 0.41 20.01
C THR A 205 -3.31 0.53 19.54
N CYS A 206 -3.14 1.09 18.34
CA CYS A 206 -1.85 1.51 17.82
C CYS A 206 -1.12 2.40 18.84
N PRO A 207 0.11 2.00 19.27
CA PRO A 207 0.84 2.69 20.33
C PRO A 207 1.45 4.02 19.86
N PHE A 208 1.47 4.26 18.55
CA PHE A 208 2.04 5.46 17.99
C PHE A 208 1.02 6.60 17.97
N ALA A 209 1.46 7.81 18.32
CA ALA A 209 0.60 8.99 18.33
C ALA A 209 0.43 9.65 16.94
N THR A 210 1.31 9.35 15.98
CA THR A 210 1.35 10.02 14.67
C THR A 210 0.50 9.32 13.62
N ALA A 211 0.14 10.05 12.56
CA ALA A 211 -0.66 9.56 11.44
C ALA A 211 0.18 9.00 10.28
N ASP A 212 1.46 9.37 10.20
CA ASP A 212 2.28 9.07 9.03
C ASP A 212 2.95 7.71 9.23
N MET A 213 2.21 6.65 8.93
CA MET A 213 2.63 5.27 9.14
C MET A 213 3.03 4.58 7.84
N MET A 214 4.06 3.75 7.95
CA MET A 214 4.43 2.76 6.95
C MET A 214 4.34 1.36 7.55
N VAL A 215 3.77 0.45 6.79
CA VAL A 215 3.60 -0.95 7.15
C VAL A 215 4.31 -1.85 6.16
N VAL A 216 4.97 -2.87 6.71
CA VAL A 216 5.74 -3.84 5.93
C VAL A 216 5.29 -5.25 6.34
N PRO A 217 4.52 -5.97 5.50
CA PRO A 217 4.00 -7.29 5.85
C PRO A 217 5.12 -8.34 5.90
N ASP A 218 5.17 -9.10 6.99
CA ASP A 218 6.04 -10.28 7.18
C ASP A 218 5.15 -11.53 7.29
N ALA A 219 4.74 -12.02 6.11
CA ALA A 219 3.89 -13.20 5.97
C ALA A 219 4.51 -14.46 6.60
N SER A 220 5.85 -14.52 6.71
CA SER A 220 6.55 -15.69 7.25
C SER A 220 6.40 -15.84 8.77
N ARG A 221 6.16 -14.72 9.47
CA ARG A 221 5.96 -14.67 10.92
C ARG A 221 4.56 -14.20 11.32
N ASN A 222 3.63 -14.11 10.36
CA ASN A 222 2.25 -13.69 10.59
C ASN A 222 2.15 -12.33 11.32
N ARG A 223 2.94 -11.34 10.89
CA ARG A 223 2.96 -10.00 11.48
C ARG A 223 3.07 -8.90 10.44
N VAL A 224 2.71 -7.70 10.83
CA VAL A 224 2.90 -6.46 10.07
C VAL A 224 3.89 -5.60 10.83
N TRP A 225 5.06 -5.34 10.27
CA TRP A 225 5.96 -4.34 10.84
C TRP A 225 5.37 -2.96 10.66
N VAL A 226 5.42 -2.14 11.70
CA VAL A 226 4.83 -0.81 11.71
C VAL A 226 5.89 0.18 12.16
N GLY A 227 6.03 1.27 11.41
CA GLY A 227 6.83 2.41 11.81
C GLY A 227 6.30 3.69 11.17
N GLN A 228 6.98 4.81 11.45
CA GLN A 228 6.64 6.09 10.86
C GLN A 228 7.25 6.23 9.46
N VAL A 229 6.69 7.10 8.61
CA VAL A 229 7.26 7.44 7.29
C VAL A 229 8.73 7.85 7.45
N ALA A 230 9.03 8.65 8.47
CA ALA A 230 10.38 8.91 8.93
C ALA A 230 10.86 7.78 9.87
N LEU A 231 11.08 6.55 9.37
CA LEU A 231 11.58 5.42 10.21
C LEU A 231 12.84 5.76 11.02
N ASN A 232 13.60 6.75 10.56
CA ASN A 232 14.78 7.33 11.17
C ASN A 232 14.51 8.14 12.45
N SER A 233 13.29 8.60 12.68
CA SER A 233 12.88 9.27 13.94
C SER A 233 12.62 8.27 15.07
N LEU A 234 12.53 6.98 14.75
CA LEU A 234 12.23 5.94 15.72
C LEU A 234 13.49 5.43 16.42
N THR A 235 13.34 5.10 17.69
CA THR A 235 14.35 4.39 18.50
C THR A 235 13.91 2.96 18.84
N THR A 236 12.74 2.56 18.36
CA THR A 236 12.13 1.25 18.59
C THR A 236 11.39 0.77 17.34
N LEU A 237 11.39 -0.54 17.12
CA LEU A 237 10.64 -1.17 16.05
C LEU A 237 9.41 -1.87 16.62
N HIS A 238 8.24 -1.62 16.06
CA HIS A 238 7.00 -2.25 16.47
C HIS A 238 6.43 -3.13 15.36
N TYR A 239 5.58 -4.07 15.74
CA TYR A 239 4.78 -4.84 14.81
C TYR A 239 3.39 -5.09 15.38
N PHE A 240 2.43 -5.27 14.47
CA PHE A 240 1.14 -5.85 14.78
C PHE A 240 1.22 -7.36 14.54
N ASP A 241 1.04 -8.16 15.59
CA ASP A 241 1.01 -9.62 15.50
C ASP A 241 -0.39 -10.07 15.12
N LEU A 242 -0.53 -10.76 13.99
CA LEU A 242 -1.84 -11.24 13.53
C LEU A 242 -2.29 -12.51 14.24
N SER A 243 -1.41 -13.14 15.02
CA SER A 243 -1.73 -14.39 15.71
C SER A 243 -2.57 -14.14 16.97
N ASP A 244 -2.36 -13.00 17.62
CA ASP A 244 -3.12 -12.56 18.80
C ASP A 244 -3.74 -11.17 18.65
N SER A 245 -3.58 -10.54 17.49
CA SER A 245 -4.15 -9.24 17.14
C SER A 245 -3.72 -8.11 18.09
N THR A 246 -2.45 -8.09 18.48
CA THR A 246 -1.86 -7.07 19.38
C THR A 246 -0.63 -6.37 18.81
N PHE A 247 -0.42 -5.11 19.19
CA PHE A 247 0.83 -4.39 18.95
C PHE A 247 1.91 -4.81 19.95
N LYS A 248 3.12 -5.07 19.42
CA LYS A 248 4.29 -5.48 20.20
C LYS A 248 5.50 -4.64 19.82
N THR A 249 6.35 -4.38 20.81
CA THR A 249 7.67 -3.79 20.60
C THR A 249 8.67 -4.93 20.39
N ALA A 250 9.37 -4.93 19.24
CA ALA A 250 10.34 -5.96 18.92
C ALA A 250 11.72 -5.68 19.53
N GLY A 251 12.11 -4.41 19.63
CA GLY A 251 13.40 -4.01 20.18
C GLY A 251 13.66 -2.52 20.00
N SER A 252 14.74 -2.06 20.63
CA SER A 252 15.24 -0.70 20.50
C SER A 252 16.48 -0.68 19.62
N PHE A 253 16.68 0.42 18.91
CA PHE A 253 17.85 0.64 18.05
C PHE A 253 18.26 2.11 18.09
N SER A 254 19.48 2.39 17.65
CA SER A 254 19.92 3.74 17.32
C SER A 254 19.92 3.92 15.80
N PHE A 255 19.37 5.03 15.33
CA PHE A 255 19.49 5.41 13.92
C PHE A 255 20.75 6.26 13.71
N PRO A 256 21.45 6.15 12.57
CA PRO A 256 22.51 7.07 12.21
C PRO A 256 22.06 8.55 12.30
N PRO A 257 22.78 9.45 13.01
CA PRO A 257 22.29 10.80 13.35
C PRO A 257 21.96 11.78 12.21
N SER A 258 22.26 11.44 10.95
CA SER A 258 22.24 12.38 9.81
C SER A 258 21.02 12.25 8.89
N ASP A 259 20.09 11.36 9.19
CA ASP A 259 18.95 11.05 8.31
C ASP A 259 17.65 11.50 8.99
N CYS A 260 17.13 12.70 8.67
CA CYS A 260 16.03 13.33 9.41
C CYS A 260 14.76 13.62 8.58
N SER A 261 14.66 13.18 7.31
CA SER A 261 13.51 13.58 6.46
C SER A 261 12.61 12.41 6.07
N GLU A 262 11.34 12.75 5.82
CA GLU A 262 10.24 11.87 5.40
C GLU A 262 10.45 11.21 4.03
N ASN A 263 11.45 11.63 3.26
CA ASN A 263 11.62 11.22 1.88
C ASN A 263 12.38 9.90 1.75
N GLY A 264 11.64 8.81 1.53
CA GLY A 264 12.20 7.51 1.19
C GLY A 264 11.18 6.38 1.11
N PHE A 265 11.70 5.17 0.88
CA PHE A 265 10.93 3.94 0.94
C PHE A 265 11.53 2.98 1.93
N ALA A 266 10.71 2.03 2.38
CA ALA A 266 11.22 0.76 2.88
C ALA A 266 10.44 -0.42 2.34
N PHE A 267 11.09 -1.58 2.30
CA PHE A 267 10.49 -2.84 1.88
C PHE A 267 11.14 -4.02 2.60
N LEU A 268 10.43 -5.14 2.66
CA LEU A 268 10.96 -6.39 3.20
C LEU A 268 11.79 -7.12 2.15
N HIS A 269 13.07 -7.33 2.44
CA HIS A 269 13.92 -8.22 1.67
C HIS A 269 13.67 -9.69 2.04
N ALA A 270 13.89 -10.61 1.08
CA ALA A 270 13.67 -12.05 1.23
C ALA A 270 14.38 -12.68 2.45
N ASN A 271 15.56 -12.15 2.79
CA ASN A 271 16.38 -12.59 3.91
C ASN A 271 16.01 -11.91 5.24
N ARG A 272 14.79 -11.36 5.36
CA ARG A 272 14.26 -10.71 6.58
C ARG A 272 15.02 -9.47 7.03
N TYR A 273 15.46 -8.68 6.06
CA TYR A 273 15.91 -7.33 6.32
C TYR A 273 14.82 -6.35 5.92
N ILE A 274 14.57 -5.31 6.71
CA ILE A 274 13.92 -4.12 6.18
C ILE A 274 15.01 -3.32 5.48
N ILE A 275 14.85 -3.09 4.17
CA ILE A 275 15.73 -2.21 3.41
C ILE A 275 15.06 -0.85 3.33
N LYS A 276 15.76 0.20 3.74
CA LYS A 276 15.31 1.59 3.71
C LYS A 276 16.24 2.43 2.85
N ARG A 277 15.69 3.42 2.15
CA ARG A 277 16.45 4.54 1.58
C ARG A 277 16.60 5.67 2.60
N GLY A 278 17.82 6.12 2.86
CA GLY A 278 18.10 7.32 3.65
C GLY A 278 18.01 8.61 2.82
N VAL A 279 17.98 9.76 3.50
CA VAL A 279 17.99 11.08 2.84
C VAL A 279 19.25 11.37 2.06
N ASP A 280 20.35 10.75 2.44
CA ASP A 280 21.64 10.80 1.74
C ASP A 280 21.64 9.96 0.46
N ALA A 281 20.48 9.44 0.06
CA ALA A 281 20.25 8.55 -1.07
C ALA A 281 20.96 7.18 -0.96
N ASN A 282 21.47 6.82 0.22
CA ASN A 282 22.02 5.50 0.46
C ASN A 282 20.94 4.50 0.90
N LEU A 283 21.25 3.21 0.74
CA LEU A 283 20.44 2.14 1.30
C LEU A 283 20.95 1.77 2.69
N TYR A 284 20.03 1.37 3.56
CA TYR A 284 20.28 0.87 4.91
C TYR A 284 19.47 -0.41 5.13
N ALA A 285 19.97 -1.31 5.97
CA ALA A 285 19.31 -2.56 6.31
C ALA A 285 19.10 -2.67 7.82
N MET A 286 17.91 -3.08 8.25
CA MET A 286 17.63 -3.52 9.62
C MET A 286 17.48 -5.04 9.63
N ASP A 287 18.29 -5.73 10.42
CA ASP A 287 18.12 -7.17 10.64
C ASP A 287 16.94 -7.42 11.58
N LEU A 288 15.92 -8.12 11.09
CA LEU A 288 14.72 -8.39 11.90
C LEU A 288 14.89 -9.52 12.92
N GLU A 289 16.01 -10.24 12.87
CA GLU A 289 16.38 -11.24 13.89
C GLU A 289 17.40 -10.67 14.90
N ASP A 290 18.03 -9.52 14.61
CA ASP A 290 18.93 -8.80 15.51
C ASP A 290 18.72 -7.28 15.44
N ILE A 291 17.56 -6.83 15.93
CA ILE A 291 17.17 -5.41 15.92
C ILE A 291 18.11 -4.56 16.78
N SER A 292 18.67 -5.13 17.85
CA SER A 292 19.58 -4.44 18.76
C SER A 292 20.87 -3.97 18.10
N SER A 293 21.33 -4.66 17.04
CA SER A 293 22.47 -4.22 16.23
C SER A 293 22.18 -2.95 15.43
N GLY A 294 20.91 -2.54 15.35
CA GLY A 294 20.48 -1.31 14.70
C GLY A 294 20.56 -1.35 13.18
N TRP A 295 20.50 -0.16 12.58
CA TRP A 295 20.56 -0.01 11.13
C TRP A 295 22.00 -0.15 10.63
N GLN A 296 22.19 -1.04 9.67
CA GLN A 296 23.45 -1.27 8.98
C GLN A 296 23.48 -0.45 7.69
N GLY A 297 24.56 0.29 7.47
CA GLY A 297 24.78 1.03 6.23
C GLY A 297 25.76 2.20 6.37
N PRO A 298 26.00 2.96 5.29
CA PRO A 298 25.37 2.80 3.97
C PRO A 298 25.76 1.47 3.31
N LEU A 299 24.79 0.78 2.72
CA LEU A 299 25.04 -0.47 1.99
C LEU A 299 25.84 -0.16 0.71
N THR A 300 26.68 -1.10 0.29
CA THR A 300 27.44 -0.94 -0.97
C THR A 300 26.49 -1.02 -2.16
N THR A 301 26.52 0.01 -3.00
CA THR A 301 25.71 0.10 -4.23
C THR A 301 26.60 0.28 -5.45
N SER A 302 26.10 -0.12 -6.63
CA SER A 302 26.72 0.17 -7.93
C SER A 302 25.67 0.61 -8.93
N GLY A 303 26.07 1.42 -9.92
CA GLY A 303 25.15 2.02 -10.88
C GLY A 303 24.54 3.32 -10.37
N THR A 304 23.50 3.80 -11.07
CA THR A 304 22.88 5.09 -10.76
C THR A 304 21.54 4.88 -10.08
N PHE A 305 21.42 5.39 -8.85
CA PHE A 305 20.15 5.44 -8.15
C PHE A 305 19.18 6.42 -8.87
N PRO A 306 17.89 6.07 -9.03
CA PRO A 306 16.93 6.98 -9.65
C PRO A 306 16.63 8.15 -8.70
N SER A 307 16.89 9.38 -9.16
CA SER A 307 16.91 10.60 -8.32
C SER A 307 15.57 11.00 -7.68
N SER A 308 14.45 10.42 -8.10
CA SER A 308 13.10 10.87 -7.74
C SER A 308 12.19 9.76 -7.20
N VAL A 309 12.75 8.67 -6.68
CA VAL A 309 11.94 7.53 -6.22
C VAL A 309 11.65 7.60 -4.74
N VAL A 310 10.43 7.99 -4.42
CA VAL A 310 9.85 7.92 -3.07
C VAL A 310 9.20 6.56 -2.79
N ASN A 311 8.87 5.76 -3.82
CA ASN A 311 8.06 4.55 -3.71
C ASN A 311 8.84 3.27 -3.43
N SER A 312 8.22 2.36 -2.67
CA SER A 312 8.75 1.01 -2.50
C SER A 312 8.74 0.27 -3.85
N PRO A 313 9.83 -0.45 -4.20
CA PRO A 313 9.87 -1.22 -5.43
C PRO A 313 8.90 -2.40 -5.40
N ALA A 314 8.46 -2.81 -6.59
CA ALA A 314 7.83 -4.10 -6.78
C ALA A 314 8.90 -5.20 -6.80
N ARG A 315 8.78 -6.20 -5.90
CA ARG A 315 9.62 -7.41 -5.97
C ARG A 315 9.02 -8.40 -6.96
N TYR A 316 9.71 -8.65 -8.05
CA TYR A 316 9.27 -9.59 -9.09
C TYR A 316 9.66 -11.04 -8.76
N SER A 317 9.12 -12.01 -9.50
CA SER A 317 9.35 -13.45 -9.29
C SER A 317 10.81 -13.89 -9.39
N ASN A 318 11.61 -13.19 -10.19
CA ASN A 318 13.06 -13.42 -10.31
C ASN A 318 13.88 -12.92 -9.09
N GLY A 319 13.24 -12.32 -8.09
CA GLY A 319 13.88 -11.84 -6.87
C GLY A 319 14.42 -10.41 -6.94
N ASN A 320 14.42 -9.79 -8.12
CA ASN A 320 14.81 -8.39 -8.29
C ASN A 320 13.68 -7.43 -7.92
N TYR A 321 14.05 -6.17 -7.71
CA TYR A 321 13.16 -5.08 -7.33
C TYR A 321 13.06 -4.08 -8.48
N TYR A 322 11.88 -3.54 -8.72
CA TYR A 322 11.63 -2.71 -9.90
C TYR A 322 10.82 -1.47 -9.59
N TRP A 323 11.12 -0.38 -10.30
CA TRP A 323 10.34 0.85 -10.30
C TRP A 323 9.94 1.24 -11.69
N ALA A 324 8.67 1.62 -11.83
CA ALA A 324 8.21 2.36 -12.98
C ALA A 324 8.67 3.84 -12.86
N PRO A 325 9.03 4.48 -13.98
CA PRO A 325 9.59 5.85 -13.96
C PRO A 325 8.53 6.87 -13.54
N PRO A 326 8.81 7.80 -12.61
CA PRO A 326 7.82 8.82 -12.21
C PRO A 326 7.29 9.67 -13.37
N GLY A 327 8.18 10.09 -14.27
CA GLY A 327 7.84 10.86 -15.48
C GLY A 327 7.27 10.03 -16.63
N GLY A 328 7.00 8.74 -16.43
CA GLY A 328 6.60 7.83 -17.51
C GLY A 328 7.74 7.48 -18.46
N GLY A 329 7.38 6.88 -19.60
CA GLY A 329 8.30 6.40 -20.62
C GLY A 329 8.44 4.88 -20.65
N THR A 330 9.51 4.41 -21.27
CA THR A 330 9.77 2.98 -21.49
C THR A 330 10.89 2.41 -20.64
N SER A 331 11.59 3.23 -19.85
CA SER A 331 12.70 2.77 -19.01
C SER A 331 12.25 2.54 -17.58
N ILE A 332 12.36 1.31 -17.09
CA ILE A 332 12.15 0.96 -15.68
C ILE A 332 13.51 0.80 -14.98
N THR A 333 13.56 1.11 -13.68
CA THR A 333 14.76 0.87 -12.88
C THR A 333 14.68 -0.52 -12.26
N ARG A 334 15.78 -1.28 -12.30
CA ARG A 334 15.94 -2.55 -11.59
C ARG A 334 16.99 -2.38 -10.49
N LEU A 335 16.68 -2.91 -9.31
CA LEU A 335 17.60 -3.12 -8.20
C LEU A 335 17.79 -4.63 -8.01
N VAL A 336 19.02 -5.08 -8.20
CA VAL A 336 19.43 -6.47 -8.01
C VAL A 336 20.00 -6.62 -6.60
N PRO A 337 19.38 -7.44 -5.73
CA PRO A 337 19.91 -7.69 -4.40
C PRO A 337 21.16 -8.59 -4.47
N PRO A 338 22.17 -8.36 -3.61
CA PRO A 338 23.25 -9.31 -3.42
C PRO A 338 22.76 -10.57 -2.67
N GLY A 339 23.53 -11.65 -2.74
CA GLY A 339 23.27 -12.85 -1.92
C GLY A 339 23.27 -12.57 -0.41
N SER A 340 24.15 -11.67 0.04
CA SER A 340 24.15 -11.10 1.39
C SER A 340 23.75 -9.62 1.34
N PRO A 341 22.55 -9.24 1.83
CA PRO A 341 22.04 -7.86 1.82
C PRO A 341 22.97 -6.82 2.43
N ILE A 342 23.77 -7.22 3.43
CA ILE A 342 24.57 -6.31 4.25
C ILE A 342 26.04 -6.26 3.84
N ALA A 343 26.55 -7.31 3.18
CA ALA A 343 27.96 -7.44 2.84
C ALA A 343 28.24 -7.40 1.33
N GLY A 344 27.21 -7.54 0.48
CA GLY A 344 27.36 -7.52 -0.97
C GLY A 344 26.96 -6.18 -1.59
N THR A 345 27.14 -6.11 -2.91
CA THR A 345 26.79 -4.93 -3.71
C THR A 345 25.38 -5.03 -4.26
N TRP A 346 24.57 -4.01 -3.99
CA TRP A 346 23.28 -3.78 -4.62
C TRP A 346 23.47 -3.08 -5.96
N ALA A 347 23.04 -3.70 -7.05
CA ALA A 347 23.24 -3.14 -8.38
C ALA A 347 21.96 -2.46 -8.91
N PHE A 348 22.10 -1.21 -9.33
CA PHE A 348 21.07 -0.45 -10.04
C PHE A 348 21.37 -0.45 -11.53
N ASP A 349 20.38 -0.83 -12.33
CA ASP A 349 20.41 -0.66 -13.77
C ASP A 349 19.02 -0.26 -14.31
N SER A 350 18.95 -0.05 -15.62
CA SER A 350 17.71 0.32 -16.32
C SER A 350 17.39 -0.72 -17.38
N ILE A 351 16.11 -1.05 -17.50
CA ILE A 351 15.58 -1.95 -18.52
C ILE A 351 14.62 -1.15 -19.39
N THR A 352 14.85 -1.21 -20.70
CA THR A 352 13.93 -0.65 -21.69
C THR A 352 12.84 -1.66 -21.99
N LEU A 353 11.60 -1.26 -21.79
CA LEU A 353 10.41 -1.98 -22.18
C LEU A 353 10.02 -1.64 -23.63
N THR A 354 9.57 -2.64 -24.37
CA THR A 354 8.87 -2.46 -25.64
C THR A 354 7.37 -2.29 -25.41
N GLY A 355 6.61 -2.01 -26.47
CA GLY A 355 5.15 -1.88 -26.39
C GLY A 355 4.70 -0.49 -25.96
N THR A 356 3.66 -0.43 -25.12
CA THR A 356 3.05 0.83 -24.69
C THR A 356 3.94 1.52 -23.65
N ALA A 357 4.24 2.80 -23.84
CA ALA A 357 4.97 3.58 -22.84
C ALA A 357 4.13 3.73 -21.56
N ILE A 358 4.78 3.65 -20.41
CA ILE A 358 4.12 3.90 -19.13
C ILE A 358 3.80 5.40 -19.06
N PRO A 359 2.55 5.81 -18.77
CA PRO A 359 2.23 7.23 -18.59
C PRO A 359 2.99 7.86 -17.42
N ALA A 360 3.19 9.17 -17.47
CA ALA A 360 3.60 9.93 -16.29
C ALA A 360 2.50 9.87 -15.22
N TYR A 361 2.86 10.14 -13.95
CA TYR A 361 1.84 10.35 -12.93
C TYR A 361 0.92 11.51 -13.30
N ALA A 362 -0.39 11.32 -13.11
CA ALA A 362 -1.39 12.37 -13.35
C ALA A 362 -1.19 13.59 -12.43
N HIS A 363 -0.54 13.41 -11.27
CA HIS A 363 -0.25 14.47 -10.31
C HIS A 363 1.23 14.52 -9.94
N THR A 364 1.68 15.71 -9.52
CA THR A 364 3.08 16.00 -9.18
C THR A 364 3.48 15.51 -7.79
N ASN A 365 2.52 15.04 -6.99
CA ASN A 365 2.73 14.67 -5.59
C ASN A 365 2.69 13.14 -5.48
N ASP A 366 3.87 12.52 -5.40
CA ASP A 366 4.16 11.19 -4.85
C ASP A 366 2.99 10.18 -4.76
N ASP A 367 2.77 9.36 -5.80
CA ASP A 367 1.83 8.23 -5.74
C ASP A 367 2.40 7.07 -4.89
N TYR A 368 2.17 7.04 -3.57
CA TYR A 368 2.93 6.21 -2.61
C TYR A 368 2.91 4.68 -2.84
N THR A 369 1.93 4.11 -3.56
CA THR A 369 1.81 2.66 -3.83
C THR A 369 1.16 2.30 -5.18
N ALA A 370 1.28 3.13 -6.21
CA ALA A 370 0.61 2.87 -7.48
C ALA A 370 1.30 1.79 -8.36
N SER A 371 2.34 1.09 -7.85
CA SER A 371 3.00 -0.01 -8.55
C SER A 371 3.22 -1.21 -7.63
N GLY A 372 3.17 -2.41 -8.20
CA GLY A 372 3.39 -3.64 -7.45
C GLY A 372 3.58 -4.86 -8.36
N TYR A 373 3.63 -6.03 -7.76
CA TYR A 373 3.74 -7.31 -8.46
C TYR A 373 2.53 -8.18 -8.16
N ASN A 374 1.92 -8.75 -9.21
CA ASN A 374 0.82 -9.68 -9.11
C ASN A 374 1.27 -11.09 -9.54
N ALA A 375 1.38 -11.98 -8.56
CA ALA A 375 1.82 -13.35 -8.78
C ALA A 375 0.84 -14.22 -9.55
N ALA A 376 -0.47 -13.90 -9.55
CA ALA A 376 -1.48 -14.68 -10.26
C ALA A 376 -1.32 -14.62 -11.78
N ILE A 377 -0.76 -13.52 -12.29
CA ILE A 377 -0.49 -13.29 -13.71
C ILE A 377 1.00 -13.11 -14.03
N ASP A 378 1.86 -13.25 -13.01
CA ASP A 378 3.30 -12.99 -13.06
C ASP A 378 3.66 -11.70 -13.82
N CYS A 379 3.04 -10.58 -13.42
CA CYS A 379 3.30 -9.26 -14.00
C CYS A 379 3.51 -8.23 -12.90
N CYS A 380 4.37 -7.26 -13.17
CA CYS A 380 4.29 -6.00 -12.48
C CYS A 380 3.13 -5.19 -13.04
N TYR A 381 2.51 -4.38 -12.19
CA TYR A 381 1.47 -3.46 -12.57
C TYR A 381 1.84 -2.05 -12.12
N THR A 382 1.33 -1.07 -12.85
CA THR A 382 1.40 0.34 -12.49
C THR A 382 0.10 1.04 -12.85
N PHE A 383 -0.44 1.79 -11.91
CA PHE A 383 -1.54 2.71 -12.07
C PHE A 383 -1.00 4.13 -12.14
N ARG A 384 -1.60 4.99 -12.98
CA ARG A 384 -1.08 6.35 -13.23
C ARG A 384 -2.11 7.47 -13.11
N GLY A 385 -3.34 7.14 -12.70
CA GLY A 385 -4.42 8.10 -12.70
C GLY A 385 -4.86 8.53 -14.11
N GLY A 386 -5.67 9.58 -14.16
CA GLY A 386 -6.34 10.13 -15.33
C GLY A 386 -7.24 9.17 -16.11
N THR A 387 -7.10 9.23 -17.44
CA THR A 387 -7.86 8.43 -18.40
C THR A 387 -7.09 7.19 -18.86
N HIS A 388 -5.97 6.87 -18.21
CA HIS A 388 -5.10 5.77 -18.60
C HIS A 388 -5.65 4.41 -18.14
N GLY A 389 -5.38 3.38 -18.94
CA GLY A 389 -5.52 2.00 -18.51
C GLY A 389 -4.49 1.63 -17.44
N VAL A 390 -4.64 0.43 -16.89
CA VAL A 390 -3.64 -0.16 -15.98
C VAL A 390 -2.48 -0.67 -16.82
N MET A 391 -1.27 -0.26 -16.49
CA MET A 391 -0.09 -0.74 -17.19
C MET A 391 0.35 -2.06 -16.59
N LEU A 392 0.37 -3.13 -17.39
CA LEU A 392 1.08 -4.35 -17.05
C LEU A 392 2.42 -4.36 -17.74
N TRP A 393 3.45 -4.82 -17.05
CA TRP A 393 4.75 -5.02 -17.66
C TRP A 393 5.47 -6.21 -17.03
N ARG A 394 6.29 -6.88 -17.84
CA ARG A 394 7.21 -7.92 -17.38
C ARG A 394 8.63 -7.43 -17.63
N PRO A 395 9.47 -7.33 -16.59
CA PRO A 395 10.87 -7.00 -16.81
C PRO A 395 11.51 -8.06 -17.71
N GLY A 396 12.33 -7.62 -18.66
CA GLY A 396 13.19 -8.53 -19.40
C GLY A 396 14.22 -9.20 -18.49
N SER A 397 14.91 -10.19 -19.04
CA SER A 397 16.10 -10.80 -18.42
C SER A 397 17.22 -9.78 -18.21
#